data_AF-A0A819XMM8-F1
#
_entry.id   AF-A0A819XMM8-F1
#
_cell.length_a   1.000
_cell.length_b   1.000
_cell.length_c   1.000
_cell.angle_alpha   90.00
_cell.angle_beta   90.00
_cell.angle_gamma   90.00
#
_symmetry.space_group_name_H-M   'P 1'
#
loop_
_entity.id
_entity.type
_entity.pdbx_description
1 polymer ?
#
loop_
_entity_poly.entity_id
_entity_poly.type
_entity_poly.pdbx_seq_one_letter_code
_entity_poly.pdbx_strand_id
1 'polypeptide(L)'
;LADSLKEKTVSQSIENNTQTISFKSNHSNNQCAWRMSSPMNTTFDNRALYDNLPFDNQNGGVWIQGFDIQYNTSQWTSNNKLKIIIMPHSHCDPGYLPIILEYNVLQ
;
A
#
# COMPACT_ATOMS: atom_id res chain seq x y z
N LEU A 1 -38.93 -7.24 14.73
CA LEU A 1 -37.56 -7.14 15.26
C LEU A 1 -36.94 -5.84 14.76
N ALA A 2 -37.58 -4.73 15.10
CA ALA A 2 -37.04 -3.40 14.90
C ALA A 2 -36.46 -3.03 16.26
N ASP A 3 -35.14 -3.10 16.41
CA ASP A 3 -34.46 -2.54 17.57
C ASP A 3 -33.10 -2.00 17.18
N SER A 4 -32.97 -0.69 17.45
CA SER A 4 -31.73 -0.05 17.89
C SER A 4 -30.70 0.34 16.82
N LEU A 5 -31.10 1.18 15.86
CA LEU A 5 -30.21 2.25 15.40
C LEU A 5 -30.15 3.32 16.49
N LYS A 6 -29.19 3.19 17.42
CA LYS A 6 -28.89 4.26 18.37
C LYS A 6 -28.15 5.36 17.62
N GLU A 7 -28.85 6.46 17.36
CA GLU A 7 -28.24 7.72 16.95
C GLU A 7 -27.09 8.06 17.89
N LYS A 8 -25.86 8.11 17.37
CA LYS A 8 -24.75 8.72 18.09
C LYS A 8 -24.91 10.22 17.99
N THR A 9 -25.29 10.85 19.10
CA THR A 9 -25.25 12.31 19.24
C THR A 9 -23.79 12.76 19.10
N VAL A 10 -23.51 13.45 17.99
CA VAL A 10 -22.23 14.12 17.75
C VAL A 10 -22.34 15.50 18.38
N SER A 11 -21.67 15.72 19.51
CA SER A 11 -21.51 17.05 20.08
C SER A 11 -20.25 17.69 19.51
N GLN A 12 -20.40 18.66 18.60
CA GLN A 12 -19.32 19.49 18.09
C GLN A 12 -19.26 20.79 18.89
N SER A 13 -18.19 21.00 19.64
CA SER A 13 -17.78 22.34 20.09
C SER A 13 -16.61 22.79 19.22
N ILE A 14 -16.83 23.86 18.46
CA ILE A 14 -15.80 24.48 17.61
C ILE A 14 -14.98 25.41 18.49
N GLU A 15 -13.77 24.97 18.86
CA GLU A 15 -12.71 25.87 19.30
C GLU A 15 -11.41 25.51 18.56
N ASN A 16 -11.00 26.42 17.67
CA ASN A 16 -9.69 26.61 17.06
C ASN A 16 -8.85 25.35 16.70
N ASN A 17 -9.00 24.93 15.44
CA ASN A 17 -8.01 24.29 14.56
C ASN A 17 -7.24 23.01 14.94
N THR A 18 -7.68 22.25 15.93
CA THR A 18 -7.44 20.79 15.95
C THR A 18 -8.69 20.08 16.48
N GLN A 19 -9.47 19.48 15.58
CA GLN A 19 -10.60 18.64 15.99
C GLN A 19 -10.07 17.34 16.60
N THR A 20 -9.88 17.30 17.92
CA THR A 20 -9.67 16.05 18.64
C THR A 20 -11.03 15.42 18.89
N ILE A 21 -11.49 14.59 17.94
CA ILE A 21 -12.74 13.84 18.10
C ILE A 21 -12.50 12.74 19.15
N SER A 22 -13.04 12.92 20.35
CA SER A 22 -12.97 11.92 21.42
C SER A 22 -14.07 10.88 21.25
N PHE A 23 -13.72 9.68 20.76
CA PHE A 23 -14.64 8.55 20.71
C PHE A 23 -14.64 7.80 22.05
N LYS A 24 -15.72 7.91 22.84
CA LYS A 24 -15.90 7.10 24.05
C LYS A 24 -16.48 5.73 23.66
N SER A 25 -15.71 4.66 23.90
CA SER A 25 -16.19 3.28 23.83
C SER A 25 -16.92 2.94 25.13
N ASN A 26 -18.16 2.43 25.04
CA ASN A 26 -18.95 1.97 26.18
C ASN A 26 -18.65 0.49 26.54
N HIS A 27 -17.44 -0.01 26.27
CA HIS A 27 -17.03 -1.35 26.67
C HIS A 27 -16.44 -1.32 28.09
N SER A 28 -17.06 -2.03 29.03
CA SER A 28 -16.77 -2.00 30.47
C SER A 28 -15.34 -2.42 30.88
N ASN A 29 -14.54 -2.90 29.93
CA ASN A 29 -13.17 -3.34 30.18
C ASN A 29 -12.08 -2.45 29.58
N ASN A 30 -12.35 -1.24 29.04
CA ASN A 30 -11.31 -0.37 28.44
C ASN A 30 -10.33 -1.08 27.46
N GLN A 31 -10.69 -2.26 26.95
CA GLN A 31 -9.82 -3.15 26.17
C GLN A 31 -9.75 -2.75 24.69
N CYS A 32 -10.43 -1.67 24.31
CA CYS A 32 -10.33 -1.10 22.98
C CYS A 32 -9.57 0.23 23.08
N ALA A 33 -8.26 0.17 22.91
CA ALA A 33 -7.50 1.34 22.53
C ALA A 33 -7.59 1.47 20.99
N TRP A 34 -8.24 2.52 20.50
CA TRP A 34 -7.95 2.99 19.14
C TRP A 34 -6.44 3.25 19.10
N ARG A 35 -5.72 2.74 18.10
CA ARG A 35 -4.25 2.72 18.07
C ARG A 35 -3.69 4.15 18.22
N MET A 36 -3.46 4.55 19.47
CA MET A 36 -2.74 5.75 19.89
C MET A 36 -1.27 5.42 20.21
N SER A 37 -0.83 4.21 19.88
CA SER A 37 0.57 3.84 19.98
C SER A 37 1.39 4.71 19.03
N SER A 38 2.55 5.17 19.51
CA SER A 38 3.56 5.82 18.65
C SER A 38 3.74 5.01 17.36
N PRO A 39 3.87 5.67 16.20
CA PRO A 39 4.15 4.98 14.95
C PRO A 39 5.35 4.04 15.13
N MET A 40 5.25 2.86 14.52
CA MET A 40 6.35 1.90 14.52
C MET A 40 7.58 2.55 13.88
N ASN A 41 8.75 2.30 14.47
CA ASN A 41 10.00 2.74 13.87
C ASN A 41 10.28 1.89 12.63
N THR A 42 10.17 2.49 11.44
CA THR A 42 10.45 1.85 10.17
C THR A 42 11.56 2.60 9.45
N THR A 43 12.39 1.88 8.70
CA THR A 43 13.41 2.49 7.84
C THR A 43 12.80 3.38 6.77
N PHE A 44 11.62 2.99 6.28
CA PHE A 44 10.86 3.73 5.28
C PHE A 44 9.44 3.98 5.79
N ASP A 45 9.03 5.24 5.80
CA ASP A 45 7.64 5.65 5.93
C ASP A 45 7.17 6.17 4.58
N ASN A 46 6.20 5.47 3.98
CA ASN A 46 5.66 5.86 2.68
C ASN A 46 5.12 7.30 2.70
N ARG A 47 4.46 7.73 3.78
CA ARG A 47 3.91 9.09 3.85
C ARG A 47 5.02 10.13 3.75
N ALA A 48 6.06 9.98 4.58
CA ALA A 48 7.22 10.83 4.51
C ALA A 48 7.93 10.76 3.14
N LEU A 49 7.96 9.61 2.47
CA LEU A 49 8.49 9.50 1.11
C LEU A 49 7.65 10.33 0.12
N TYR A 50 6.32 10.23 0.15
CA TYR A 50 5.44 11.02 -0.71
C TYR A 50 5.62 12.52 -0.49
N ASP A 51 5.82 12.96 0.75
CA ASP A 51 6.02 14.38 1.07
C ASP A 51 7.35 14.93 0.52
N ASN A 52 8.34 14.07 0.26
CA ASN A 52 9.69 14.48 -0.16
C ASN A 52 10.02 14.20 -1.63
N LEU A 53 9.25 13.35 -2.32
CA LEU A 53 9.53 13.01 -3.72
C LEU A 53 9.12 14.15 -4.68
N PRO A 54 9.93 14.46 -5.72
CA PRO A 54 9.62 15.52 -6.68
C PRO A 54 8.57 15.12 -7.74
N PHE A 55 8.35 13.81 -7.95
CA PHE A 55 7.42 13.27 -8.97
C PHE A 55 7.63 13.82 -10.39
N ASP A 56 8.88 14.09 -10.74
CA ASP A 56 9.26 14.53 -12.07
C ASP A 56 9.17 13.38 -13.09
N ASN A 57 8.68 13.70 -14.29
CA ASN A 57 8.57 12.76 -15.40
C ASN A 57 9.75 12.94 -16.37
N GLN A 58 10.97 12.79 -15.86
CA GLN A 58 12.17 12.88 -16.69
C GLN A 58 12.28 11.67 -17.62
N ASN A 59 12.88 11.87 -18.80
CA ASN A 59 13.14 10.77 -19.72
C ASN A 59 14.45 10.05 -19.34
N GLY A 60 14.33 8.81 -18.86
CA GLY A 60 15.45 7.96 -18.45
C GLY A 60 16.22 7.28 -19.59
N GLY A 61 15.85 7.51 -20.86
CA GLY A 61 16.46 6.87 -22.03
C GLY A 61 15.77 5.55 -22.39
N VAL A 62 16.54 4.47 -22.55
CA VAL A 62 15.99 3.13 -22.91
C VAL A 62 15.05 2.63 -21.81
N TRP A 63 15.38 2.87 -20.55
CA TRP A 63 14.47 2.69 -19.43
C TRP A 63 13.78 4.04 -19.12
N ILE A 64 12.62 4.25 -19.73
CA ILE A 64 11.94 5.56 -19.83
C ILE A 64 11.68 6.22 -18.47
N GLN A 65 11.27 5.44 -17.46
CA GLN A 65 10.95 5.94 -16.11
C GLN A 65 12.10 5.75 -15.10
N GLY A 66 13.30 5.45 -15.58
CA GLY A 66 14.46 5.21 -14.73
C GLY A 66 15.67 6.03 -15.16
N PHE A 67 16.83 5.38 -15.17
CA PHE A 67 18.10 5.99 -15.51
C PHE A 67 19.06 4.94 -16.10
N ASP A 68 20.20 5.39 -16.62
CA ASP A 68 21.22 4.51 -17.18
C ASP A 68 21.90 3.66 -16.08
N ILE A 69 21.67 2.34 -16.10
CA ILE A 69 22.19 1.44 -15.08
C ILE A 69 23.62 1.03 -15.42
N GLN A 70 24.56 1.42 -14.55
CA GLN A 70 25.97 1.06 -14.65
C GLN A 70 26.33 -0.02 -13.63
N TYR A 71 27.17 -0.97 -14.02
CA TYR A 71 27.55 -2.09 -13.15
C TYR A 71 29.05 -2.39 -13.23
N ASN A 72 29.66 -2.73 -12.08
CA ASN A 72 31.07 -3.11 -12.03
C ASN A 72 31.24 -4.54 -12.57
N THR A 73 32.05 -4.72 -13.61
CA THR A 73 32.30 -6.03 -14.21
C THR A 73 33.01 -7.02 -13.27
N SER A 74 33.73 -6.50 -12.27
CA SER A 74 34.47 -7.29 -11.28
C SER A 74 33.63 -7.68 -10.06
N GLN A 75 32.35 -7.30 -9.99
CA GLN A 75 31.50 -7.60 -8.84
C GLN A 75 31.14 -9.10 -8.71
N TRP A 76 31.19 -9.82 -9.83
CA TRP A 76 30.91 -11.26 -9.91
C TRP A 76 32.21 -12.02 -10.07
N THR A 77 32.45 -13.00 -9.19
CA THR A 77 33.68 -13.81 -9.19
C THR A 77 33.34 -15.29 -9.23
N SER A 78 34.35 -16.14 -9.38
CA SER A 78 34.18 -17.61 -9.30
C SER A 78 33.53 -18.05 -7.98
N ASN A 79 33.85 -17.37 -6.88
CA ASN A 79 33.34 -17.64 -5.53
C ASN A 79 32.03 -16.90 -5.22
N ASN A 80 31.66 -15.88 -6.01
CA ASN A 80 30.44 -15.10 -5.84
C ASN A 80 29.75 -14.89 -7.20
N LYS A 81 28.98 -15.89 -7.64
CA LYS A 81 28.26 -15.87 -8.92
C LYS A 81 26.87 -15.27 -8.76
N LEU A 82 26.45 -14.51 -9.78
CA LEU A 82 25.05 -14.12 -9.92
C LEU A 82 24.19 -15.35 -10.20
N LYS A 83 23.21 -15.61 -9.34
CA LYS A 83 22.24 -16.70 -9.50
C LYS A 83 21.01 -16.15 -10.23
N ILE A 84 20.71 -16.71 -11.40
CA ILE A 84 19.59 -16.29 -12.23
C ILE A 84 18.53 -17.39 -12.20
N ILE A 85 17.32 -17.05 -11.77
CA ILE A 85 16.16 -17.94 -11.83
C ILE A 85 15.19 -17.36 -12.84
N ILE A 86 14.93 -18.11 -13.90
CA ILE A 86 13.95 -17.74 -14.93
C ILE A 86 12.62 -18.32 -14.49
N MET A 87 11.64 -17.45 -14.27
CA MET A 87 10.31 -17.84 -13.82
C MET A 87 9.30 -17.72 -14.97
N PRO A 88 8.94 -18.83 -15.64
CA PRO A 88 7.84 -18.80 -16.60
C PRO A 88 6.54 -18.47 -15.87
N HIS A 89 5.74 -17.58 -16.44
CA HIS A 89 4.44 -17.18 -15.89
C HIS A 89 3.43 -16.91 -17.01
N SER A 90 2.14 -17.05 -16.69
CA SER A 90 1.01 -16.64 -17.52
C SER A 90 0.03 -15.87 -16.66
N HIS A 91 -0.28 -14.65 -17.05
CA HIS A 91 -1.30 -13.85 -16.38
C HIS A 91 -2.66 -14.16 -17.02
N CYS A 92 -3.54 -14.83 -16.28
CA CYS A 92 -4.89 -15.14 -16.72
C CYS A 92 -5.87 -14.36 -15.85
N ASP A 93 -6.30 -13.21 -16.34
CA ASP A 93 -7.24 -12.37 -15.63
C ASP A 93 -8.58 -13.08 -15.47
N PRO A 94 -9.11 -13.23 -14.24
CA PRO A 94 -10.46 -13.70 -14.03
C PRO A 94 -11.45 -12.55 -14.37
N GLY A 95 -11.62 -12.28 -15.67
CA GLY A 95 -12.65 -11.36 -16.18
C GLY A 95 -12.23 -9.90 -16.30
N TYR A 96 -11.19 -9.58 -17.07
CA TYR A 96 -10.82 -8.19 -17.33
C TYR A 96 -11.76 -7.46 -18.32
N LEU A 97 -12.30 -8.15 -19.34
CA LEU A 97 -13.42 -7.68 -20.18
C LEU A 97 -14.42 -8.83 -20.41
N PRO A 98 -15.74 -8.55 -20.48
CA PRO A 98 -16.75 -9.61 -20.45
C PRO A 98 -16.91 -10.25 -21.83
N ILE A 99 -16.26 -11.39 -22.05
CA ILE A 99 -16.88 -12.62 -22.56
C ILE A 99 -16.22 -13.77 -21.78
N ILE A 100 -16.68 -13.99 -20.55
CA ILE A 100 -16.32 -15.19 -19.75
C ILE A 100 -17.32 -16.31 -20.10
N LEU A 101 -17.57 -16.55 -21.39
CA LEU A 101 -18.43 -17.67 -21.80
C LEU A 101 -17.89 -18.52 -22.94
N GLU A 102 -16.72 -18.23 -23.54
CA GLU A 102 -16.26 -19.03 -24.69
C GLU A 102 -14.85 -19.65 -24.58
N TYR A 103 -14.22 -19.63 -23.40
CA TYR A 103 -12.94 -20.35 -23.19
C TYR A 103 -13.04 -21.56 -22.24
N ASN A 104 -14.19 -21.80 -21.61
CA ASN A 104 -14.44 -23.00 -20.81
C ASN A 104 -15.14 -24.12 -21.59
N VAL A 105 -15.25 -24.01 -22.93
CA VAL A 105 -15.96 -24.98 -23.80
C VAL A 105 -15.02 -25.76 -24.73
N LEU A 106 -13.69 -25.70 -24.53
CA LEU A 106 -12.73 -26.53 -25.27
C LEU A 106 -11.88 -27.42 -24.34
N GLN A 107 -12.52 -28.08 -23.37
CA GLN A 107 -12.01 -29.33 -22.79
C GLN A 107 -12.71 -30.52 -23.44
#